data_AF-A0A843HNH4-F1
#
_entry.id   AF-A0A843HNH4-F1
#
_cell.length_a   1.000
_cell.length_b   1.000
_cell.length_c   1.000
_cell.angle_alpha   90.00
_cell.angle_beta   90.00
_cell.angle_gamma   90.00
#
_symmetry.space_group_name_H-M   'P 1'
#
loop_
_entity.id
_entity.type
_entity.pdbx_description
1 polymer ?
#
loop_
_entity_poly.entity_id
_entity_poly.type
_entity_poly.pdbx_seq_one_letter_code
_entity_poly.pdbx_strand_id
1 'polypeptide(L)'
;MNDIMLTSDNLLPIETENRIATVMKQLAELKEAEKTLKESLLVEMEKRNIKKIETPKLTITYVDETTKETFDSKTFRAENRDLYDEYVKISPVKAYVKIGVNNGKV
;
A
#
# COMPACT_ATOMS: atom_id res chain seq x y z
N MET A 1 25.48 18.67 -10.26
CA MET A 1 25.88 17.53 -11.11
C MET A 1 25.47 16.27 -10.36
N ASN A 2 24.32 15.69 -10.69
CA ASN A 2 24.03 14.32 -10.27
C ASN A 2 24.78 13.44 -11.24
N ASP A 3 25.94 12.94 -10.82
CA ASP A 3 26.66 11.93 -11.59
C ASP A 3 25.75 10.70 -11.69
N ILE A 4 25.14 10.58 -12.88
CA ILE A 4 24.61 9.34 -13.38
C ILE A 4 25.84 8.47 -13.64
N MET A 5 26.34 7.81 -12.59
CA MET A 5 27.24 6.68 -12.76
C MET A 5 26.37 5.51 -13.21
N LEU A 6 26.12 5.42 -14.52
CA LEU A 6 25.90 4.14 -15.18
C LEU A 6 27.21 3.35 -15.03
N THR A 7 27.40 2.69 -13.89
CA THR A 7 28.39 1.62 -13.78
C THR A 7 27.75 0.37 -14.36
N SER A 8 28.42 -0.17 -15.37
CA SER A 8 28.10 -1.36 -16.16
C SER A 8 28.07 -2.69 -15.38
N ASP A 9 28.00 -2.64 -14.03
CA ASP A 9 28.01 -3.80 -13.13
C ASP A 9 26.83 -3.79 -12.14
N ASN A 10 25.72 -3.14 -12.50
CA ASN A 10 24.51 -3.08 -11.65
C ASN A 10 23.43 -4.07 -12.10
N LEU A 11 23.83 -5.32 -12.32
CA LEU A 11 22.89 -6.42 -12.54
C LEU A 11 22.54 -7.02 -11.18
N LEU A 12 21.28 -6.85 -10.75
CA LEU A 12 20.71 -7.75 -9.75
C LEU A 12 20.94 -9.17 -10.27
N PRO A 13 21.46 -10.11 -9.46
CA PRO A 13 21.56 -11.49 -9.89
C PRO A 13 20.18 -11.94 -10.39
N ILE A 14 20.11 -12.53 -11.59
CA ILE A 14 18.84 -12.94 -12.23
C ILE A 14 18.00 -13.80 -11.26
N GLU A 15 18.65 -14.63 -10.43
CA GLU A 15 17.98 -15.38 -9.37
C GLU A 15 17.32 -14.47 -8.32
N THR A 16 17.99 -13.42 -7.88
CA THR A 16 17.45 -12.46 -6.91
C THR A 16 16.30 -11.66 -7.50
N GLU A 17 16.40 -11.23 -8.75
CA GLU A 17 15.31 -10.57 -9.48
C GLU A 17 14.09 -11.48 -9.60
N ASN A 18 14.27 -12.72 -10.05
CA ASN A 18 13.19 -13.70 -10.18
C ASN A 18 12.54 -14.04 -8.84
N ARG A 19 13.33 -14.15 -7.76
CA ARG A 19 12.81 -14.37 -6.41
C ARG A 19 11.98 -13.17 -5.94
N ILE A 20 12.47 -11.95 -6.14
CA ILE A 20 11.72 -10.73 -5.81
C ILE A 20 10.42 -10.67 -6.62
N ALA A 21 10.47 -10.91 -7.92
CA ALA A 21 9.29 -10.91 -8.79
C ALA A 21 8.26 -11.96 -8.35
N THR A 22 8.70 -13.17 -8.02
CA THR A 22 7.84 -14.25 -7.54
C THR A 22 7.17 -13.88 -6.22
N VAL A 23 7.92 -13.38 -5.25
CA VAL A 23 7.38 -12.94 -3.95
C VAL A 23 6.39 -11.78 -4.13
N MET A 24 6.71 -10.82 -4.99
CA MET A 24 5.81 -9.69 -5.28
C MET A 24 4.51 -10.16 -5.93
N LYS A 25 4.56 -11.14 -6.84
CA LYS A 25 3.38 -11.75 -7.46
C LYS A 25 2.52 -12.49 -6.43
N GLN A 26 3.14 -13.34 -5.61
CA GLN A 26 2.44 -14.05 -4.54
C GLN A 26 1.79 -13.08 -3.55
N LEU A 27 2.47 -11.98 -3.22
CA LEU A 27 1.94 -10.96 -2.32
C LEU A 27 0.75 -10.21 -2.95
N ALA A 28 0.77 -9.97 -4.26
CA ALA A 28 -0.36 -9.41 -4.98
C ALA A 28 -1.56 -10.37 -4.99
N GLU A 29 -1.33 -11.65 -5.31
CA GLU A 29 -2.36 -12.69 -5.28
C GLU A 29 -2.98 -12.87 -3.89
N LEU A 30 -2.14 -12.89 -2.84
CA LEU A 30 -2.60 -12.98 -1.45
C LEU A 30 -3.42 -11.75 -1.03
N LYS A 31 -3.04 -10.55 -1.47
CA LYS A 31 -3.82 -9.33 -1.21
C LYS A 31 -5.18 -9.36 -1.88
N GLU A 32 -5.28 -9.85 -3.11
CA GLU A 32 -6.56 -10.00 -3.80
C GLU A 32 -7.42 -11.09 -3.13
N ALA A 33 -6.82 -12.23 -2.74
CA ALA A 33 -7.51 -13.26 -1.97
C ALA A 33 -7.99 -12.73 -0.60
N GLU A 34 -7.19 -11.94 0.10
CA GLU A 34 -7.56 -11.29 1.36
C GLU A 34 -8.73 -10.32 1.16
N LYS A 35 -8.70 -9.51 0.09
CA LYS A 35 -9.75 -8.56 -0.24
C LYS A 35 -11.08 -9.27 -0.53
N THR A 36 -11.06 -10.27 -1.41
CA THR A 36 -12.26 -11.05 -1.74
C THR A 36 -12.85 -11.77 -0.53
N LEU A 37 -12.01 -12.32 0.35
CA LEU A 37 -12.46 -12.93 1.61
C LEU A 37 -13.11 -11.90 2.54
N LYS A 38 -12.51 -10.72 2.69
CA LYS A 38 -13.09 -9.63 3.50
C LYS A 38 -14.42 -9.15 2.96
N GLU A 39 -14.55 -9.00 1.64
CA GLU A 39 -15.79 -8.61 0.97
C GLU A 39 -16.88 -9.66 1.18
N SER A 40 -16.57 -10.94 0.97
CA SER A 40 -17.52 -12.04 1.22
C SER A 40 -17.97 -12.08 2.68
N LEU A 41 -17.03 -11.90 3.61
CA LEU A 41 -17.30 -11.90 5.04
C LEU A 41 -18.16 -10.70 5.45
N LEU A 42 -17.92 -9.52 4.88
CA LEU A 42 -18.74 -8.33 5.11
C LEU A 42 -20.19 -8.57 4.68
N VAL A 43 -20.40 -9.14 3.49
CA VAL A 43 -21.75 -9.46 2.98
C VAL A 43 -22.44 -10.50 3.84
N GLU A 44 -21.73 -11.53 4.32
CA GLU A 44 -22.32 -12.54 5.22
C GLU A 44 -22.64 -11.97 6.60
N MET A 45 -21.76 -11.12 7.16
CA MET A 45 -21.99 -10.45 8.44
C MET A 45 -23.19 -9.51 8.38
N GLU A 46 -23.34 -8.76 7.29
CA GLU A 46 -24.48 -7.88 7.04
C GLU A 46 -25.79 -8.68 6.90
N LYS A 47 -25.81 -9.74 6.08
CA LYS A 47 -26.98 -10.62 5.91
C LYS A 47 -27.45 -11.26 7.22
N ARG A 48 -26.50 -11.63 8.09
CA ARG A 48 -26.79 -12.28 9.38
C ARG A 48 -26.92 -11.28 10.53
N ASN A 49 -26.76 -9.98 10.27
CA ASN A 49 -26.74 -8.90 11.25
C ASN A 49 -25.76 -9.14 12.43
N ILE A 50 -24.59 -9.74 12.12
CA ILE A 50 -23.56 -10.06 13.10
C ILE A 50 -22.57 -8.89 13.18
N LYS A 51 -22.46 -8.26 14.36
CA LYS A 51 -21.53 -7.14 14.56
C LYS A 51 -20.10 -7.57 14.92
N LYS A 52 -19.95 -8.77 15.52
CA LYS A 52 -18.66 -9.25 16.00
C LYS A 52 -18.62 -10.78 16.04
N ILE A 53 -17.50 -11.34 15.59
CA ILE A 53 -17.18 -12.76 15.67
C ILE A 53 -15.85 -12.89 16.41
N GLU A 54 -15.85 -13.57 17.55
CA GLU A 54 -14.64 -13.89 18.30
C GLU A 54 -14.36 -15.39 18.22
N THR A 55 -13.13 -15.74 17.85
CA THR A 55 -12.64 -17.12 17.87
C THR A 55 -11.27 -17.14 18.55
N PRO A 56 -10.76 -18.30 19.00
CA PRO A 56 -9.44 -18.38 19.63
C PRO A 56 -8.28 -17.88 18.75
N LYS A 57 -8.47 -17.79 17.43
CA LYS A 57 -7.43 -17.42 16.46
C LYS A 57 -7.58 -15.98 15.92
N LEU A 58 -8.79 -15.42 15.93
CA LEU A 58 -9.08 -14.14 15.30
C LEU A 58 -10.36 -13.50 15.84
N THR A 59 -10.40 -12.17 15.80
CA THR A 59 -11.59 -11.36 16.06
C THR A 59 -11.94 -10.59 14.80
N ILE A 60 -13.18 -10.72 14.34
CA ILE A 60 -13.72 -9.97 13.20
C ILE A 60 -14.79 -9.04 13.75
N THR A 61 -14.65 -7.75 13.47
CA THR A 61 -15.63 -6.73 13.85
C THR A 61 -16.17 -6.11 12.56
N TYR A 62 -17.49 -6.06 12.44
CA TYR A 62 -18.13 -5.30 11.38
C TYR A 62 -18.08 -3.82 11.72
N VAL A 63 -17.68 -3.00 10.75
CA VAL A 63 -17.65 -1.55 10.85
C VAL A 63 -18.60 -1.02 9.80
N ASP A 64 -19.58 -0.23 10.24
CA ASP A 64 -20.58 0.39 9.36
C ASP A 64 -19.90 1.28 8.32
N GLU A 65 -20.60 1.53 7.21
CA GLU A 65 -20.16 2.51 6.22
C GLU A 65 -20.00 3.88 6.89
N THR A 66 -18.80 4.47 6.76
CA THR A 66 -18.47 5.77 7.35
C THR A 66 -17.89 6.69 6.30
N THR A 67 -18.19 7.98 6.42
CA THR A 67 -17.58 9.00 5.59
C THR A 67 -16.19 9.34 6.12
N LYS A 68 -15.20 9.22 5.24
CA LYS A 68 -13.82 9.62 5.56
C LYS A 68 -13.56 11.02 5.03
N GLU A 69 -13.24 11.95 5.92
CA GLU A 69 -12.65 13.21 5.53
C GLU A 69 -11.19 12.98 5.10
N THR A 70 -10.83 13.43 3.89
CA THR A 70 -9.47 13.33 3.37
C THR A 70 -8.99 14.71 2.97
N PHE A 71 -7.90 15.16 3.58
CA PHE A 71 -7.31 16.45 3.25
C PHE A 71 -6.53 16.37 1.93
N ASP A 72 -6.93 17.17 0.93
CA ASP A 72 -6.20 17.28 -0.33
C ASP A 72 -4.97 18.18 -0.18
N SER A 73 -3.93 17.60 0.43
CA SER A 73 -2.64 18.26 0.63
C SER A 73 -1.97 18.73 -0.66
N LYS A 74 -2.27 18.14 -1.82
CA LYS A 74 -1.65 18.53 -3.10
C LYS A 74 -2.21 19.85 -3.58
N THR A 75 -3.54 19.94 -3.65
CA THR A 75 -4.25 21.16 -4.06
C THR A 75 -4.00 22.27 -3.05
N PHE A 76 -4.08 21.97 -1.75
CA PHE A 76 -3.79 22.95 -0.71
C PHE A 76 -2.37 23.52 -0.81
N ARG A 77 -1.36 22.69 -1.07
CA ARG A 77 0.02 23.16 -1.27
C ARG A 77 0.19 24.03 -2.52
N ALA A 78 -0.57 23.76 -3.58
CA ALA A 78 -0.51 24.52 -4.82
C ALA A 78 -1.16 25.92 -4.67
N GLU A 79 -2.28 25.99 -3.97
CA GLU A 79 -3.07 27.22 -3.81
C GLU A 79 -2.62 28.06 -2.60
N ASN A 80 -2.13 27.43 -1.53
CA ASN A 80 -1.81 28.06 -0.24
C ASN A 80 -0.40 27.65 0.22
N ARG A 81 0.61 27.92 -0.62
CA ARG A 81 1.99 27.48 -0.38
C ARG A 81 2.59 28.04 0.91
N ASP A 82 2.40 29.33 1.17
CA ASP A 82 2.95 29.99 2.36
C ASP A 82 2.40 29.39 3.65
N LEU A 83 1.10 29.10 3.66
CA LEU A 83 0.43 28.44 4.77
C LEU A 83 0.85 26.97 4.90
N TYR A 84 1.03 26.25 3.79
CA TYR A 84 1.54 24.88 3.85
C TYR A 84 2.91 24.81 4.52
N ASP A 85 3.83 25.71 4.13
CA ASP A 85 5.21 25.72 4.63
C ASP A 85 5.27 26.01 6.16
N GLU A 86 4.32 26.77 6.72
CA GLU A 86 4.23 27.03 8.16
C GLU A 86 3.85 25.77 8.99
N TYR A 87 3.09 24.84 8.42
CA TYR A 87 2.57 23.67 9.13
C TYR A 87 3.29 22.35 8.78
N VAL A 88 4.28 22.38 7.88
CA VAL A 88 5.06 21.21 7.51
C VAL A 88 6.11 20.88 8.57
N LYS A 89 6.02 19.67 9.13
CA LYS A 89 7.07 19.09 9.97
C LYS A 89 8.02 18.22 9.14
N ILE A 90 9.28 18.61 9.05
CA ILE A 90 10.33 17.80 8.41
C ILE A 90 10.88 16.80 9.43
N SER A 91 10.67 15.51 9.19
CA SER A 91 11.24 14.42 10.00
C SER A 91 12.18 13.58 9.14
N PRO A 92 13.38 13.21 9.62
CA PRO A 92 14.25 12.31 8.89
C PRO A 92 13.61 10.92 8.79
N VAL A 93 13.47 10.42 7.57
CA VAL A 93 13.04 9.05 7.29
C VAL A 93 14.25 8.18 6.96
N LYS A 94 14.27 6.95 7.48
CA LYS A 94 15.32 5.97 7.16
C LYS A 94 15.26 5.62 5.68
N ALA A 95 16.42 5.32 5.10
CA ALA A 95 16.49 4.81 3.73
C ALA A 95 15.65 3.53 3.60
N TYR A 96 14.87 3.44 2.53
CA TYR A 96 14.03 2.29 2.23
C TYR A 96 14.08 1.98 0.72
N VAL A 97 13.84 0.72 0.37
CA VAL A 97 13.75 0.28 -1.03
C VAL A 97 12.29 0.29 -1.46
N LYS A 98 11.98 0.97 -2.57
CA LYS A 98 10.67 0.93 -3.22
C LYS A 98 10.76 0.01 -4.44
N ILE A 99 10.05 -1.11 -4.41
CA ILE A 99 9.99 -2.07 -5.52
C ILE A 99 8.67 -1.84 -6.28
N GLY A 100 8.76 -1.49 -7.56
CA GLY A 100 7.62 -1.41 -8.48
C GLY A 100 7.70 -2.54 -9.49
N VAL A 101 6.63 -3.31 -9.64
CA VAL A 101 6.53 -4.32 -10.70
C VAL A 101 6.10 -3.61 -11.98
N ASN A 102 7.02 -3.51 -12.95
CA ASN A 102 6.67 -3.06 -14.29
C ASN A 102 6.04 -4.25 -15.02
N ASN A 103 4.72 -4.22 -15.22
CA ASN A 103 4.07 -5.15 -16.14
C ASN A 103 4.51 -4.77 -17.56
N GLY A 104 5.65 -5.31 -17.99
CA GLY A 104 6.07 -5.21 -19.37
C GLY A 104 4.96 -5.76 -20.26
N LYS A 105 4.32 -4.88 -21.02
CA LYS A 105 3.57 -5.30 -22.20
C LYS A 105 4.59 -5.98 -23.12
N VAL A 106 4.44 -7.29 -23.28
CA VAL A 106 4.96 -8.03 -24.43
C VAL A 106 3.78 -8.22 -25.37
#